data_AF-A0A200PSV7-F1
#
_entry.id   AF-A0A200PSV7-F1
#
_cell.length_a   1.000
_cell.length_b   1.000
_cell.length_c   1.000
_cell.angle_alpha   90.00
_cell.angle_beta   90.00
_cell.angle_gamma   90.00
#
_symmetry.space_group_name_H-M   'P 1'
#
loop_
_entity.id
_entity.type
_entity.pdbx_description
1 polymer ?
#
loop_
_entity_poly.entity_id
_entity_poly.type
_entity_poly.pdbx_seq_one_letter_code
_entity_poly.pdbx_strand_id
1 'polypeptide(L)'
;MYLIKVGQFANCLVEARNDLQHKSEIIQRKFTITKALLFKADRSSFDRLCQQIYKLEAEQKRLEEDAVVYNRLQQQLKLSPAYKKMLEIGARVEFEASSGHLVDNTDTEIADISFEEFLAQEKKDSFWQRNRKLRSCTT
;
A
#
# COMPACT_ATOMS: atom_id res chain seq x y z
N MET A 1 -1.88 -16.03 5.04
CA MET A 1 -1.10 -16.49 3.86
C MET A 1 -1.38 -15.69 2.58
N TYR A 2 -2.64 -15.40 2.22
CA TYR A 2 -2.97 -14.64 1.00
C TYR A 2 -2.50 -13.17 1.02
N LEU A 3 -2.68 -12.47 2.14
CA LEU A 3 -2.20 -11.09 2.33
C LEU A 3 -0.70 -10.92 2.11
N ILE A 4 0.11 -11.91 2.57
CA ILE A 4 1.57 -11.91 2.38
C ILE A 4 1.91 -12.02 0.89
N LYS A 5 1.22 -12.90 0.15
CA LYS A 5 1.43 -13.06 -1.30
C LYS A 5 1.04 -11.80 -2.08
N VAL A 6 -0.05 -11.13 -1.68
CA VAL A 6 -0.47 -9.86 -2.29
C VAL A 6 0.56 -8.76 -2.01
N GLY A 7 1.07 -8.67 -0.77
CA GLY A 7 2.13 -7.72 -0.41
C GLY A 7 3.43 -7.97 -1.18
N GLN A 8 3.84 -9.23 -1.32
CA GLN A 8 5.01 -9.61 -2.13
C GLN A 8 4.81 -9.23 -3.60
N PHE A 9 3.63 -9.50 -4.17
CA PHE A 9 3.33 -9.11 -5.54
C PHE A 9 3.39 -7.58 -5.73
N ALA A 10 2.84 -6.80 -4.79
CA ALA A 10 2.91 -5.34 -4.84
C ALA A 10 4.35 -4.83 -4.77
N ASN A 11 5.18 -5.40 -3.89
CA ASN A 11 6.60 -5.08 -3.80
C ASN A 11 7.34 -5.41 -5.11
N CYS A 12 7.09 -6.58 -5.70
CA CYS A 12 7.66 -6.94 -7.00
C CYS A 12 7.31 -5.93 -8.10
N LEU A 13 6.09 -5.38 -8.12
CA LEU A 13 5.71 -4.35 -9.10
C LEU A 13 6.44 -3.02 -8.88
N VAL A 14 6.75 -2.67 -7.63
CA VAL A 14 7.51 -1.48 -7.28
C VAL A 14 8.98 -1.67 -7.65
N GLU A 15 9.56 -2.81 -7.31
CA GLU A 15 10.93 -3.19 -7.68
C GLU A 15 11.10 -3.19 -9.20
N ALA A 16 10.21 -3.85 -9.94
CA ALA A 16 10.25 -3.88 -11.40
C ALA A 16 10.21 -2.48 -12.02
N ARG A 17 9.38 -1.57 -11.49
CA ARG A 17 9.36 -0.17 -11.93
C ARG A 17 10.70 0.52 -11.68
N ASN A 18 11.24 0.37 -10.47
CA ASN A 18 12.50 0.99 -10.09
C ASN A 18 13.65 0.48 -10.95
N ASP A 19 13.67 -0.82 -11.26
CA ASP A 19 14.66 -1.44 -12.14
C ASP A 19 14.56 -0.92 -13.58
N LEU A 20 13.34 -0.82 -14.13
CA LEU A 20 13.12 -0.26 -15.47
C LEU A 20 13.58 1.20 -15.54
N GLN A 21 13.24 2.00 -14.53
CA GLN A 21 13.66 3.39 -14.45
C GLN A 21 15.18 3.51 -14.33
N HIS A 22 15.80 2.73 -13.45
CA HIS A 22 17.24 2.73 -13.26
C HIS A 22 17.99 2.33 -14.54
N LYS A 23 17.52 1.29 -15.24
CA LYS A 23 18.06 0.90 -16.55
C LYS A 23 17.93 2.02 -17.58
N SER A 24 16.79 2.69 -17.64
CA SER A 24 16.57 3.84 -18.53
C SER A 24 17.59 4.94 -18.29
N GLU A 25 17.80 5.32 -17.03
CA GLU A 25 18.78 6.35 -16.66
C GLU A 25 20.21 5.95 -17.02
N ILE A 26 20.60 4.69 -16.79
CA ILE A 26 21.92 4.19 -17.16
C ILE A 26 22.11 4.28 -18.69
N ILE A 27 21.16 3.77 -19.47
CA ILE A 27 21.23 3.78 -20.93
C ILE A 27 21.30 5.23 -21.44
N GLN A 28 20.48 6.12 -20.90
CA GLN A 28 20.47 7.54 -21.27
C GLN A 28 21.82 8.20 -20.98
N ARG A 29 22.39 8.00 -19.78
CA ARG A 29 23.72 8.53 -19.42
C ARG A 29 24.79 8.02 -20.37
N LYS A 30 24.79 6.70 -20.68
CA LYS A 30 25.73 6.10 -21.63
C LYS A 30 25.57 6.70 -23.03
N PHE A 31 24.36 6.89 -23.53
CA PHE A 31 24.13 7.57 -24.81
C PHE A 31 24.70 8.98 -24.83
N THR A 32 24.41 9.77 -23.80
CA THR A 32 24.90 11.15 -23.71
C THR A 32 26.42 11.20 -23.74
N ILE A 33 27.09 10.36 -22.95
CA ILE A 33 28.55 10.29 -22.90
C ILE A 33 29.11 9.82 -24.25
N THR A 34 28.61 8.71 -24.79
CA THR A 34 29.12 8.14 -26.04
C THR A 34 28.90 9.06 -27.24
N LYS A 35 27.75 9.76 -27.33
CA LYS A 35 27.51 10.77 -28.37
C LYS A 35 28.45 11.97 -28.24
N ALA A 36 28.71 12.44 -27.01
CA ALA A 36 29.66 13.51 -26.77
C ALA A 36 31.10 13.11 -27.14
N LEU A 37 31.49 11.85 -26.88
CA LEU A 37 32.77 11.30 -27.30
C LEU A 37 32.85 11.14 -28.82
N LEU A 38 31.77 10.68 -29.47
CA LEU A 38 31.71 10.51 -30.92
C LEU A 38 31.94 11.84 -31.65
N PHE A 39 31.37 12.93 -31.14
CA PHE A 39 31.54 14.25 -31.73
C PHE A 39 33.01 14.73 -31.73
N LYS A 40 33.83 14.23 -30.79
CA LYS A 40 35.25 14.55 -30.67
C LYS A 40 36.18 13.42 -31.15
N ALA A 41 35.61 12.37 -31.74
CA ALA A 41 36.35 11.17 -32.10
C ALA A 41 37.25 11.41 -33.31
N ASP A 42 38.45 10.84 -33.25
CA ASP A 42 39.31 10.67 -34.41
C ASP A 42 38.88 9.44 -35.23
N ARG A 43 39.48 9.27 -36.43
CA ARG A 43 39.13 8.12 -37.30
C ARG A 43 39.35 6.76 -36.64
N SER A 44 40.29 6.63 -35.71
CA SER A 44 40.61 5.35 -35.09
C SER A 44 39.58 4.91 -34.04
N SER A 45 38.92 5.85 -33.36
CA SER A 45 37.94 5.56 -32.30
C SER A 45 36.49 5.64 -32.75
N PHE A 46 36.23 6.27 -33.90
CA PHE A 46 34.89 6.49 -34.46
C PHE A 46 34.08 5.19 -34.59
N ASP A 47 34.60 4.19 -35.30
CA ASP A 47 33.88 2.94 -35.56
C ASP A 47 33.50 2.22 -34.27
N ARG A 48 34.41 2.22 -33.29
CA ARG A 48 34.17 1.62 -31.97
C ARG A 48 33.05 2.33 -31.21
N LEU A 49 32.98 3.66 -31.31
CA LEU A 49 31.94 4.46 -30.66
C LEU A 49 30.58 4.27 -31.34
N CYS A 50 30.55 4.21 -32.68
CA CYS A 50 29.34 3.87 -33.43
C CYS A 50 28.79 2.49 -33.02
N GLN A 51 29.66 1.47 -32.91
CA GLN A 51 29.26 0.14 -32.43
C GLN A 51 28.70 0.16 -31.01
N GLN A 52 29.24 1.00 -30.12
CA GLN A 52 28.69 1.17 -28.77
C GLN A 52 27.29 1.79 -28.80
N ILE A 53 27.06 2.79 -29.67
CA ILE A 53 25.75 3.41 -29.86
C ILE A 53 24.74 2.37 -30.34
N TYR A 54 25.06 1.56 -31.36
CA TYR A 54 24.16 0.51 -31.83
C TYR A 54 23.80 -0.53 -30.75
N LYS A 55 24.76 -0.89 -29.88
CA LYS A 55 24.47 -1.76 -28.74
C LYS A 55 23.52 -1.10 -27.74
N LEU A 56 23.71 0.17 -27.45
CA LEU A 56 22.82 0.94 -26.56
C LEU A 56 21.41 1.08 -27.14
N GLU A 57 21.27 1.23 -28.47
CA GLU A 57 19.96 1.27 -29.14
C GLU A 57 19.23 -0.08 -29.02
N ALA A 58 19.95 -1.19 -29.16
CA ALA A 58 19.38 -2.52 -28.93
C ALA A 58 18.97 -2.74 -27.45
N GLU A 59 19.78 -2.27 -26.50
CA GLU A 59 19.43 -2.30 -25.07
C GLU A 59 18.20 -1.43 -24.77
N GLN A 60 18.11 -0.23 -25.37
CA GLN A 60 16.96 0.65 -25.22
C GLN A 60 15.69 0.00 -25.77
N LYS A 61 15.74 -0.61 -26.95
CA LYS A 61 14.58 -1.28 -27.54
C LYS A 61 14.05 -2.40 -26.65
N ARG A 62 14.94 -3.23 -26.08
CA ARG A 62 14.55 -4.27 -25.12
C ARG A 62 13.91 -3.69 -23.86
N LEU A 63 14.45 -2.58 -23.36
CA LEU A 63 13.88 -1.89 -22.21
C LEU A 63 12.48 -1.33 -22.52
N GLU A 64 12.26 -0.81 -23.72
CA GLU A 64 10.95 -0.35 -24.18
C GLU A 64 9.95 -1.51 -24.24
N GLU A 65 10.35 -2.67 -24.75
CA GLU A 65 9.53 -3.89 -24.75
C GLU A 65 9.13 -4.31 -23.32
N ASP A 66 10.10 -4.35 -22.39
CA ASP A 66 9.83 -4.67 -20.98
C ASP A 66 8.88 -3.63 -20.34
N ALA A 67 9.05 -2.35 -20.65
CA ALA A 67 8.19 -1.26 -20.16
C ALA A 67 6.76 -1.38 -20.71
N VAL A 68 6.60 -1.77 -21.97
CA VAL A 68 5.27 -2.03 -22.57
C VAL A 68 4.56 -3.15 -21.83
N VAL A 69 5.25 -4.25 -21.52
CA VAL A 69 4.69 -5.36 -20.74
C VAL A 69 4.28 -4.90 -19.34
N TYR A 70 5.15 -4.15 -18.65
CA TYR A 70 4.87 -3.59 -17.34
C TYR A 70 3.63 -2.67 -17.34
N ASN A 71 3.57 -1.75 -18.31
CA ASN A 71 2.46 -0.82 -18.45
C ASN A 71 1.14 -1.54 -18.75
N ARG A 72 1.18 -2.56 -19.61
CA ARG A 72 0.00 -3.41 -19.87
C ARG A 72 -0.45 -4.13 -18.61
N LEU A 73 0.47 -4.72 -17.85
CA LEU A 73 0.17 -5.37 -16.57
C LEU A 73 -0.49 -4.39 -15.59
N GLN A 74 0.06 -3.17 -15.46
CA GLN A 74 -0.54 -2.13 -14.63
C GLN A 74 -1.96 -1.76 -15.08
N GLN A 75 -2.20 -1.61 -16.39
CA GLN A 75 -3.53 -1.31 -16.92
C GLN A 75 -4.52 -2.43 -16.60
N GLN A 76 -4.13 -3.69 -16.82
CA GLN A 76 -4.98 -4.85 -16.50
C GLN A 76 -5.30 -4.91 -15.01
N LEU A 77 -4.31 -4.65 -14.15
CA LEU A 77 -4.52 -4.61 -12.71
C LEU A 77 -5.54 -3.52 -12.32
N LYS A 78 -5.41 -2.30 -12.87
CA LYS A 78 -6.33 -1.18 -12.61
C LYS A 78 -7.77 -1.47 -13.04
N LEU A 79 -7.94 -2.25 -14.11
CA LEU A 79 -9.27 -2.65 -14.60
C LEU A 79 -9.89 -3.79 -13.78
N SER A 80 -9.06 -4.54 -13.03
CA SER A 80 -9.52 -5.72 -12.29
C SER A 80 -10.55 -5.37 -11.21
N PRO A 81 -11.57 -6.23 -10.99
CA PRO A 81 -12.55 -6.04 -9.92
C PRO A 81 -11.91 -5.98 -8.53
N ALA A 82 -10.83 -6.74 -8.31
CA ALA A 82 -10.11 -6.76 -7.04
C ALA A 82 -9.47 -5.39 -6.72
N TYR A 83 -8.83 -4.77 -7.70
CA TYR A 83 -8.23 -3.45 -7.53
C TYR A 83 -9.30 -2.37 -7.27
N LYS A 84 -10.41 -2.41 -8.00
CA LYS A 84 -11.53 -1.47 -7.77
C LYS A 84 -12.12 -1.61 -6.36
N LYS A 85 -12.35 -2.85 -5.89
CA LYS A 85 -12.81 -3.10 -4.52
C LYS A 85 -11.80 -2.65 -3.48
N MET A 86 -10.50 -2.85 -3.71
CA MET A 86 -9.45 -2.37 -2.82
C MET A 86 -9.47 -0.85 -2.68
N LEU A 87 -9.67 -0.11 -3.78
CA LEU A 87 -9.82 1.34 -3.73
C LEU A 87 -11.08 1.78 -2.98
N GLU A 88 -12.22 1.11 -3.20
CA GLU A 88 -13.46 1.41 -2.49
C GLU A 88 -13.32 1.20 -0.98
N ILE A 89 -12.71 0.09 -0.57
CA ILE A 89 -12.45 -0.20 0.85
C ILE A 89 -11.49 0.83 1.43
N GLY A 90 -10.40 1.17 0.72
CA GLY A 90 -9.45 2.20 1.15
C GLY A 90 -10.12 3.55 1.36
N ALA A 91 -10.97 3.98 0.42
CA ALA A 91 -11.71 5.23 0.53
C ALA A 91 -12.69 5.24 1.73
N ARG A 92 -13.37 4.12 2.00
CA ARG A 92 -14.23 3.99 3.19
C ARG A 92 -13.42 4.08 4.48
N VAL A 93 -12.29 3.37 4.56
CA VAL A 93 -11.43 3.38 5.75
C VAL A 93 -10.82 4.77 5.99
N GLU A 94 -10.38 5.47 4.94
CA GLU A 94 -9.87 6.84 5.04
C GLU A 94 -10.97 7.83 5.46
N PHE A 95 -12.20 7.65 4.97
CA PHE A 95 -13.36 8.45 5.37
C PHE A 95 -13.75 8.19 6.83
N GLU A 96 -13.79 6.94 7.28
CA GLU A 96 -14.03 6.55 8.67
C GLU A 96 -12.93 7.05 9.61
N ALA A 97 -11.66 7.06 9.17
CA ALA A 97 -10.55 7.64 9.92
C ALA A 97 -10.60 9.17 10.00
N SER A 98 -11.13 9.83 8.95
CA SER A 98 -11.22 11.30 8.87
C SER A 98 -12.48 11.86 9.52
N SER A 99 -13.57 11.09 9.58
CA SER A 99 -14.82 11.50 10.22
C SER A 99 -14.80 11.34 11.75
N GLY A 100 -13.72 10.77 12.31
CA GLY A 100 -13.63 10.52 13.75
C GLY A 100 -14.66 9.51 14.26
N HIS A 101 -15.32 8.77 13.37
CA HIS A 101 -16.34 7.78 13.74
C HIS A 101 -15.63 6.51 14.24
N LEU A 102 -15.10 6.60 15.46
CA LEU A 102 -15.09 5.47 16.39
C LEU A 102 -16.47 4.84 16.26
N VAL A 103 -16.55 3.54 15.95
CA VAL A 103 -17.78 2.81 15.71
C VAL A 103 -18.83 3.12 16.79
N ASP A 104 -19.70 4.09 16.53
CA ASP A 104 -21.02 4.17 17.12
C ASP A 104 -21.95 3.33 16.25
N ASN A 105 -21.67 2.02 16.21
CA ASN A 105 -22.72 1.05 15.95
C ASN A 105 -23.22 0.59 17.31
N THR A 106 -23.83 1.52 18.03
CA THR A 106 -24.85 1.23 19.03
C THR A 106 -25.91 2.32 18.90
N ASP A 107 -26.85 2.11 17.97
CA ASP A 107 -28.19 2.72 17.99
C ASP A 107 -28.95 2.25 19.26
N THR A 108 -28.42 2.65 20.39
CA THR A 108 -29.05 2.69 21.69
C THR A 108 -28.37 3.89 22.28
N GLU A 109 -29.09 5.01 22.42
CA GLU A 109 -28.67 6.13 23.26
C GLU A 109 -28.12 5.55 24.57
N ILE A 110 -26.80 5.33 24.63
CA ILE A 110 -26.09 5.18 25.89
C ILE A 110 -26.04 6.61 26.36
N ALA A 111 -27.12 7.02 27.03
CA ALA A 111 -27.09 8.20 27.86
C ALA A 111 -25.78 8.13 28.65
N ASP A 112 -24.99 9.22 28.62
CA ASP A 112 -23.78 9.38 29.42
C ASP A 112 -24.17 9.27 30.90
N ILE A 113 -24.30 8.04 31.40
CA ILE A 113 -24.58 7.78 32.80
C ILE A 113 -23.30 8.13 33.55
N SER A 114 -23.41 9.06 34.48
CA SER A 114 -22.27 9.37 35.36
C SER A 114 -21.94 8.14 36.22
N PHE A 115 -20.68 8.04 36.67
CA PHE A 115 -20.26 6.98 37.57
C PHE A 115 -21.14 6.88 38.82
N GLU A 116 -21.55 8.02 39.39
CA GLU A 116 -22.53 8.10 40.47
C GLU A 116 -23.90 7.49 40.14
N GLU A 117 -24.38 7.67 38.90
CA GLU A 117 -25.67 7.16 38.45
C GLU A 117 -25.64 5.64 38.24
N PHE A 118 -24.53 5.12 37.72
CA PHE A 118 -24.30 3.67 37.62
C PHE A 118 -24.30 2.99 39.00
N LEU A 119 -23.64 3.59 40.00
CA LEU A 119 -23.64 3.08 41.39
C LEU A 119 -25.03 3.14 42.04
N ALA A 120 -25.84 4.15 41.70
CA ALA A 120 -27.20 4.26 42.21
C ALA A 120 -28.13 3.20 41.62
N GLN A 121 -27.92 2.82 40.35
CA GLN A 121 -28.64 1.72 39.68
C GLN A 121 -28.29 0.37 40.32
N GLU A 122 -27.01 0.09 40.55
CA GLU A 122 -26.54 -1.18 41.11
C GLU A 122 -27.07 -1.41 42.54
N LYS A 123 -27.16 -0.36 43.36
CA LYS A 123 -27.73 -0.43 44.72
C LYS A 123 -29.22 -0.79 44.75
N LYS A 124 -29.95 -0.51 43.67
CA LYS A 124 -31.38 -0.85 43.54
C LYS A 124 -31.60 -2.27 43.00
N ASP A 125 -30.53 -2.95 42.58
CA ASP A 125 -30.64 -4.31 42.08
C ASP A 125 -30.96 -5.28 43.24
N SER A 126 -32.14 -5.90 43.13
CA SER A 126 -32.64 -6.88 44.09
C SER A 126 -31.81 -8.16 44.08
N PHE A 127 -31.00 -8.38 43.04
CA PHE A 127 -30.04 -9.47 42.94
C PHE A 127 -29.07 -9.47 44.14
N TRP A 128 -28.60 -8.30 44.59
CA TRP A 128 -27.71 -8.16 45.74
C TRP A 128 -28.43 -8.18 47.10
N GLN A 129 -29.74 -7.93 47.13
CA GLN A 129 -30.51 -7.97 48.38
C GLN A 129 -30.89 -9.39 48.81
N ARG A 130 -30.90 -10.36 47.87
CA ARG A 130 -31.43 -11.72 48.13
C ARG A 130 -30.56 -12.56 49.07
N ASN A 131 -29.27 -12.22 49.21
CA ASN A 131 -28.31 -13.01 50.02
C ASN A 131 -27.86 -12.33 51.32
N ARG A 132 -28.66 -11.41 51.89
CA ARG A 132 -28.38 -10.84 53.22
C ARG A 132 -29.18 -11.44 54.37
N LYS A 133 -29.87 -12.56 54.15
CA LYS A 133 -30.56 -13.31 55.20
C LYS A 133 -29.90 -14.68 55.39
N LEU A 134 -29.53 -14.93 56.66
CA LEU A 134 -28.97 -16.16 57.23
C LEU A 134 -27.44 -16.25 57.24
N ARG A 135 -26.82 -15.70 58.30
CA ARG A 135 -26.35 -16.53 59.42
C ARG A 135 -26.50 -15.76 60.74
N SER A 136 -27.59 -16.06 61.46
CA SER A 136 -27.67 -15.79 62.90
C SER A 136 -26.74 -16.80 63.58
N CYS A 137 -25.66 -16.33 64.18
CA CYS A 137 -24.94 -17.11 65.19
C CYS A 137 -25.77 -17.08 66.47
N THR A 138 -26.20 -18.24 66.94
CA THR A 138 -26.66 -18.43 68.32
C THR A 138 -25.69 -19.39 68.98
N THR A 139 -25.14 -18.93 70.12
CA THR A 139 -24.32 -19.57 71.17
C THR A 139 -23.91 -21.03 71.00
#